data_AF-A0AA39AGT6-F1
#
_entry.id   AF-A0AA39AGT6-F1
#
_cell.length_a   1.000
_cell.length_b   1.000
_cell.length_c   1.000
_cell.angle_alpha   90.00
_cell.angle_beta   90.00
_cell.angle_gamma   90.00
#
_symmetry.space_group_name_H-M   'P 1'
#
loop_
_entity.id
_entity.type
_entity.pdbx_description
1 polymer ?
#
loop_
_entity_poly.entity_id
_entity_poly.type
_entity_poly.pdbx_seq_one_letter_code
_entity_poly.pdbx_strand_id
1 'polypeptide(L)'
;MITYLKLLTTTMYDGVGGVRDHIIKLKHYFNKANEMKVELSEKFLKWLMLKSLPTSFAAVKLTYNALKEEWTLEELISMVVQHKVSLKKNETQSFALVTGQVSNMKKKPPHKNFGGSK
;
A
#
# COMPACT_ATOMS: atom_id res chain seq x y z
N MET A 1 10.12 -29.78 -5.56
CA MET A 1 11.20 -28.78 -5.42
C MET A 1 10.81 -27.40 -5.96
N ILE A 2 10.19 -27.29 -7.15
CA ILE A 2 9.93 -26.00 -7.84
C ILE A 2 8.76 -25.18 -7.22
N THR A 3 7.87 -25.80 -6.43
CA THR A 3 6.61 -25.18 -5.99
C THR A 3 6.80 -23.96 -5.09
N TYR A 4 7.64 -24.01 -4.04
CA TYR A 4 7.81 -22.88 -3.13
C TYR A 4 8.62 -21.73 -3.73
N LEU A 5 9.64 -22.02 -4.53
CA LEU A 5 10.39 -20.98 -5.25
C LEU A 5 9.49 -20.25 -6.26
N LYS A 6 8.61 -21.00 -6.96
CA LYS A 6 7.59 -20.42 -7.84
C LYS A 6 6.61 -19.56 -7.05
N LEU A 7 6.06 -20.06 -5.94
CA LEU A 7 5.17 -19.27 -5.08
C LEU A 7 5.86 -18.01 -4.57
N LEU A 8 7.10 -18.12 -4.10
CA LEU A 8 7.90 -17.01 -3.60
C LEU A 8 8.07 -15.90 -4.65
N THR A 9 8.39 -16.26 -5.89
CA THR A 9 8.67 -15.30 -6.98
C THR A 9 7.43 -14.76 -7.70
N THR A 10 6.27 -15.42 -7.55
CA THR A 10 5.02 -15.03 -8.22
C THR A 10 3.97 -14.42 -7.29
N THR A 11 4.14 -14.53 -5.97
CA THR A 11 3.22 -13.95 -4.99
C THR A 11 3.40 -12.43 -4.93
N MET A 12 2.42 -11.70 -5.47
CA MET A 12 2.35 -10.25 -5.46
C MET A 12 1.30 -9.78 -4.45
N TYR A 13 1.54 -8.62 -3.82
CA TYR A 13 0.53 -7.98 -2.98
C TYR A 13 -0.51 -7.31 -3.87
N ASP A 14 -1.77 -7.71 -3.74
CA ASP A 14 -2.91 -7.21 -4.52
C ASP A 14 -3.44 -5.85 -4.03
N GLY A 15 -2.91 -5.34 -2.91
CA GLY A 15 -3.38 -4.10 -2.30
C GLY A 15 -4.55 -4.28 -1.33
N VAL A 16 -5.11 -5.48 -1.24
CA VAL A 16 -6.23 -5.84 -0.36
C VAL A 16 -5.70 -6.47 0.92
N GLY A 17 -6.40 -6.27 2.04
CA GLY A 17 -6.00 -6.84 3.34
C GLY A 17 -4.71 -6.24 3.94
N GLY A 18 -4.08 -7.00 4.83
CA GLY A 18 -2.90 -6.58 5.60
C GLY A 18 -1.60 -6.82 4.84
N VAL A 19 -0.78 -5.77 4.69
CA VAL A 19 0.56 -5.90 4.09
C VAL A 19 1.51 -6.76 4.96
N ARG A 20 1.25 -6.83 6.27
CA ARG A 20 1.97 -7.73 7.19
C ARG A 20 1.72 -9.20 6.86
N ASP A 21 0.47 -9.56 6.56
CA ASP A 21 0.10 -10.95 6.24
C ASP A 21 0.78 -11.41 4.95
N HIS A 22 0.85 -10.51 3.95
CA HIS A 22 1.62 -10.74 2.73
C HIS A 22 3.11 -10.98 3.00
N ILE A 23 3.72 -10.14 3.83
CA ILE A 23 5.12 -10.27 4.26
C ILE A 23 5.38 -11.60 4.97
N ILE A 24 4.48 -12.02 5.87
CA ILE A 24 4.56 -13.30 6.58
C ILE A 24 4.49 -14.46 5.59
N LYS A 25 3.59 -14.39 4.61
CA LYS A 25 3.46 -15.40 3.55
C LYS A 25 4.73 -15.52 2.71
N LEU A 26 5.35 -14.40 2.31
CA LEU A 26 6.63 -14.42 1.59
C LEU A 26 7.76 -15.03 2.43
N LYS A 27 7.86 -14.66 3.71
CA LYS A 27 8.83 -15.26 4.65
C LYS A 27 8.65 -16.76 4.77
N HIS A 28 7.40 -17.23 4.84
CA HIS A 28 7.10 -18.65 4.90
C HIS A 28 7.61 -19.40 3.65
N TYR A 29 7.33 -18.88 2.44
CA TYR A 29 7.82 -19.50 1.20
C TYR A 29 9.34 -19.43 1.07
N PHE A 30 9.96 -18.33 1.52
CA PHE A 30 11.41 -18.17 1.55
C PHE A 30 12.07 -19.23 2.44
N ASN A 31 11.57 -19.41 3.66
CA ASN A 31 12.09 -20.42 4.59
C ASN A 31 11.92 -21.84 4.02
N LYS A 32 10.74 -22.15 3.44
CA LYS A 32 10.49 -23.45 2.80
C LYS A 32 11.40 -23.70 1.60
N ALA A 33 11.71 -22.67 0.81
CA ALA A 33 12.68 -22.79 -0.28
C ALA A 33 14.09 -23.09 0.26
N ASN A 34 14.51 -22.43 1.34
CA ASN A 34 15.83 -22.67 1.95
C ASN A 34 15.94 -24.03 2.66
N GLU A 35 14.87 -24.54 3.28
CA GLU A 35 14.81 -25.92 3.79
C GLU A 35 15.07 -26.95 2.67
N MET A 36 14.73 -26.62 1.42
CA MET A 36 15.00 -27.45 0.24
C MET A 36 16.37 -27.18 -0.41
N LYS A 37 17.30 -26.51 0.30
CA LYS A 37 18.66 -26.21 -0.15
C LYS A 37 18.77 -25.25 -1.34
N VAL A 38 17.85 -24.28 -1.46
CA VAL A 38 17.95 -23.20 -2.48
C VAL A 38 18.94 -22.09 -2.06
N GLU A 39 19.26 -21.98 -0.76
CA GLU A 39 20.30 -21.08 -0.22
C GLU A 39 20.12 -19.58 -0.56
N LEU A 40 18.88 -19.09 -0.50
CA LEU A 40 18.55 -17.68 -0.70
C LEU A 40 19.03 -16.80 0.46
N SER A 41 19.60 -15.65 0.13
CA SER A 41 20.09 -14.66 1.11
C SER A 41 19.00 -13.72 1.62
N GLU A 42 19.22 -13.09 2.78
CA GLU A 42 18.33 -12.05 3.30
C GLU A 42 18.23 -10.85 2.33
N LYS A 43 19.32 -10.53 1.63
CA LYS A 43 19.33 -9.49 0.59
C LYS A 43 18.32 -9.80 -0.52
N PHE A 44 18.21 -11.06 -0.93
CA PHE A 44 17.19 -11.49 -1.89
C PHE A 44 15.77 -11.33 -1.32
N LEU A 45 15.55 -11.68 -0.05
CA LEU A 45 14.26 -11.50 0.61
C LEU A 45 13.82 -10.03 0.64
N LYS A 46 14.72 -9.10 1.00
CA LYS A 46 14.44 -7.64 1.00
C LYS A 46 14.06 -7.15 -0.39
N TRP A 47 14.85 -7.51 -1.40
CA TRP A 47 14.56 -7.17 -2.79
C TRP A 47 13.20 -7.70 -3.25
N LEU A 48 12.90 -8.95 -2.93
CA LEU A 48 11.65 -9.60 -3.29
C LEU A 48 10.45 -8.96 -2.61
N MET A 49 10.54 -8.64 -1.32
CA MET A 49 9.50 -7.92 -0.59
C MET A 49 9.14 -6.62 -1.31
N LEU A 50 10.14 -5.81 -1.65
CA LEU A 50 9.92 -4.57 -2.41
C LEU A 50 9.32 -4.85 -3.79
N LYS A 51 9.84 -5.84 -4.51
CA LYS A 51 9.36 -6.16 -5.86
C LYS A 51 7.91 -6.63 -5.88
N SER A 52 7.48 -7.34 -4.83
CA SER A 52 6.12 -7.87 -4.68
C SER A 52 5.04 -6.81 -4.42
N LEU A 53 5.43 -5.58 -4.03
CA LEU A 53 4.49 -4.51 -3.72
C LEU A 53 3.98 -3.80 -4.98
N PRO A 54 2.70 -3.37 -5.01
CA PRO A 54 2.11 -2.67 -6.14
C PRO A 54 2.64 -1.24 -6.28
N THR A 55 2.26 -0.55 -7.35
CA THR A 55 2.73 0.82 -7.69
C THR A 55 2.36 1.87 -6.62
N SER A 56 1.32 1.66 -5.83
CA SER A 56 0.96 2.55 -4.70
C SER A 56 2.07 2.63 -3.62
N PHE A 57 3.04 1.72 -3.63
CA PHE A 57 4.23 1.73 -2.78
C PHE A 57 5.48 2.29 -3.48
N ALA A 58 5.34 2.99 -4.60
CA ALA A 58 6.49 3.56 -5.33
C ALA A 58 7.39 4.43 -4.45
N ALA A 59 6.81 5.21 -3.53
CA ALA A 59 7.56 6.02 -2.58
C ALA A 59 8.53 5.19 -1.73
N VAL A 60 8.08 4.06 -1.16
CA VAL A 60 8.93 3.16 -0.36
C VAL A 60 10.09 2.60 -1.19
N LYS A 61 9.84 2.23 -2.45
CA LYS A 61 10.88 1.74 -3.37
C LYS A 61 11.93 2.81 -3.66
N LEU A 62 11.50 4.05 -3.89
CA LEU A 62 12.40 5.18 -4.13
C LEU A 62 13.23 5.48 -2.89
N THR A 63 12.62 5.49 -1.71
CA THR A 63 13.31 5.72 -0.44
C THR A 63 14.37 4.65 -0.16
N TYR A 64 14.03 3.37 -0.37
CA TYR A 64 14.98 2.27 -0.24
C TYR A 64 16.18 2.43 -1.20
N ASN A 65 15.93 2.79 -2.47
CA ASN A 65 17.00 2.96 -3.45
C ASN A 65 17.88 4.20 -3.16
N ALA A 66 17.32 5.26 -2.60
CA ALA A 66 18.02 6.51 -2.30
C ALA A 66 18.89 6.41 -1.05
N LEU A 67 18.43 5.68 -0.04
CA LEU A 67 19.15 5.44 1.19
C LEU A 67 20.14 4.30 0.94
N LYS A 68 21.38 4.67 0.63
CA LYS A 68 22.50 3.74 0.37
C LYS A 68 22.90 2.87 1.57
N GLU A 69 22.34 3.15 2.74
CA GLU A 69 22.51 2.30 3.93
C GLU A 69 21.77 0.98 3.77
N GLU A 70 22.35 -0.10 4.27
CA GLU A 70 21.76 -1.43 4.16
C GLU A 70 20.62 -1.57 5.18
N TRP A 71 19.41 -1.25 4.75
CA TRP A 71 18.18 -1.42 5.54
C TRP A 71 18.12 -2.82 6.16
N THR A 72 17.86 -2.88 7.47
CA THR A 72 17.50 -4.13 8.14
C THR A 72 16.13 -4.62 7.65
N LEU A 73 15.87 -5.92 7.80
CA LEU A 73 14.56 -6.49 7.45
C LEU A 73 13.43 -5.88 8.28
N GLU A 74 13.69 -5.53 9.54
CA GLU A 74 12.72 -4.92 10.45
C GLU A 74 12.34 -3.50 10.03
N GLU A 75 13.33 -2.69 9.64
CA GLU A 75 13.09 -1.33 9.11
C GLU A 75 12.26 -1.37 7.84
N LEU A 76 12.57 -2.30 6.91
CA LEU A 76 11.82 -2.46 5.68
C LEU A 76 10.34 -2.80 5.97
N ILE A 77 10.10 -3.74 6.88
CA ILE A 77 8.74 -4.11 7.29
C ILE A 77 8.03 -2.92 7.93
N SER A 78 8.71 -2.17 8.81
CA SER A 78 8.17 -0.99 9.48
C SER A 78 7.72 0.07 8.46
N MET A 79 8.58 0.41 7.50
CA MET A 79 8.27 1.39 6.46
C MET A 79 7.08 0.97 5.60
N VAL A 80 7.06 -0.28 5.15
CA VAL A 80 5.96 -0.81 4.32
C VAL A 80 4.63 -0.75 5.06
N VAL A 81 4.62 -1.10 6.35
CA VAL A 81 3.42 -1.05 7.19
C VAL A 81 2.95 0.39 7.41
N GLN A 82 3.86 1.29 7.77
CA GLN A 82 3.56 2.70 7.99
C GLN A 82 3.00 3.35 6.72
N HIS A 83 3.58 3.05 5.56
CA HIS A 83 3.10 3.56 4.27
C HIS A 83 1.67 3.07 3.96
N LYS A 84 1.35 1.80 4.23
CA LYS A 84 0.00 1.27 4.04
C LYS A 84 -1.04 1.97 4.92
N VAL A 85 -0.68 2.31 6.16
CA VAL A 85 -1.55 3.08 7.07
C VAL A 85 -1.79 4.49 6.53
N SER A 86 -0.72 5.14 6.04
CA SER A 86 -0.80 6.49 5.43
C SER A 86 -1.71 6.50 4.19
N LEU A 87 -1.58 5.50 3.31
CA LEU A 87 -2.43 5.37 2.11
C LEU A 87 -3.92 5.30 2.46
N LYS A 88 -4.31 4.48 3.45
CA LYS A 88 -5.70 4.36 3.89
C LYS A 88 -6.26 5.69 4.42
N LYS A 89 -5.43 6.45 5.15
CA LYS A 89 -5.82 7.77 5.68
C LYS A 89 -6.07 8.76 4.54
N ASN A 90 -5.21 8.78 3.53
CA ASN A 90 -5.33 9.67 2.38
C ASN A 90 -6.56 9.34 1.53
N GLU A 91 -6.85 8.05 1.30
CA GLU A 91 -8.08 7.60 0.63
C GLU A 91 -9.33 8.08 1.39
N THR A 92 -9.36 7.89 2.71
CA THR A 92 -10.49 8.32 3.56
C THR A 92 -10.69 9.84 3.52
N GLN A 93 -9.61 10.62 3.58
CA GLN A 93 -9.67 12.08 3.49
C GLN A 93 -10.13 12.56 2.10
N SER A 94 -9.65 11.93 1.03
CA SER A 94 -10.08 12.26 -0.33
C SER A 94 -11.57 12.01 -0.56
N PHE A 95 -12.12 10.92 -0.01
CA PHE A 95 -13.55 10.60 -0.09
C PHE A 95 -14.41 11.61 0.69
N ALA A 96 -13.94 12.03 1.87
CA ALA A 96 -14.62 13.06 2.67
C ALA A 96 -14.68 14.43 1.94
N LEU A 97 -13.61 14.81 1.24
CA LEU A 97 -13.57 16.05 0.44
C LEU A 97 -14.56 16.02 -0.73
N VAL A 98 -14.64 14.90 -1.47
CA VAL A 98 -15.56 14.74 -2.61
C VAL A 98 -17.02 14.77 -2.15
N THR A 99 -17.35 14.10 -1.04
CA THR A 99 -18.72 14.08 -0.50
C THR A 99 -19.15 15.42 0.12
N GLY A 100 -18.23 16.15 0.74
CA GLY A 100 -18.48 17.51 1.21
C GLY A 100 -18.82 18.48 0.08
N GLN A 101 -18.20 18.34 -1.09
CA GLN A 101 -18.50 19.16 -2.28
C GLN A 101 -19.91 18.93 -2.84
N VAL A 102 -20.42 17.70 -2.82
CA VAL A 102 -21.78 17.39 -3.30
C VAL A 102 -22.85 18.00 -2.38
N SER A 103 -22.57 18.15 -1.08
CA SER A 103 -23.54 18.73 -0.13
C SER A 103 -23.69 20.26 -0.20
N ASN A 104 -22.74 20.97 -0.81
CA ASN A 104 -22.78 22.45 -0.91
C ASN A 104 -23.49 22.99 -2.17
N MET A 105 -24.07 22.14 -3.02
CA MET A 105 -25.05 22.57 -4.03
C MET A 105 -26.47 22.65 -3.44
N LYS A 106 -26.68 23.44 -2.37
CA LYS A 106 -28.03 23.78 -1.89
C LYS A 106 -28.40 25.24 -2.18
N LYS A 107 -29.08 25.37 -3.32
CA LYS A 107 -30.21 26.26 -3.64
C LYS A 107 -30.05 27.76 -3.34
N LYS A 108 -29.83 28.56 -4.40
CA LYS A 108 -30.22 29.98 -4.44
C LYS A 108 -31.69 30.12 -4.01
N PRO A 109 -32.03 31.03 -3.08
CA PRO A 109 -33.42 31.26 -2.70
C PRO A 109 -34.19 31.91 -3.87
N PRO A 110 -35.50 31.60 -4.05
CA PRO A 110 -36.30 32.23 -5.08
C PRO A 110 -36.56 33.70 -4.70
N HIS A 111 -36.28 34.59 -5.64
CA HIS A 111 -36.59 36.02 -5.55
C HIS A 111 -38.10 36.19 -5.38
N LYS A 112 -38.57 36.63 -4.21
CA LYS A 112 -39.97 37.04 -4.01
C LYS A 112 -40.12 38.48 -4.45
N ASN A 113 -40.72 38.69 -5.62
CA ASN A 113 -41.21 40.00 -6.03
C ASN A 113 -42.48 40.29 -5.24
N PHE A 114 -42.44 41.28 -4.33
CA PHE A 114 -43.64 41.86 -3.75
C PHE A 114 -44.24 42.82 -4.77
N GLY A 115 -45.25 42.33 -5.49
CA GLY A 115 -46.18 43.14 -6.26
C GLY A 115 -47.04 43.99 -5.32
N GLY A 116 -47.32 45.21 -5.75
CA GLY A 116 -47.96 46.24 -4.95
C GLY A 116 -49.40 45.94 -4.52
N SER A 117 -49.92 46.85 -3.72
CA SER A 117 -51.35 47.09 -3.59
C SER A 117 -51.60 48.59 -3.52
N LYS A 118 -52.68 48.98 -4.19
CA LYS A 118 -53.20 50.33 -4.44
C LYS A 118 -53.46 51.12 -3.17
#